data_AF-A0A4Y3RY33-F1
#
_entry.id   AF-A0A4Y3RY33-F1
#
_cell.length_a   1.000
_cell.length_b   1.000
_cell.length_c   1.000
_cell.angle_alpha   90.00
_cell.angle_beta   90.00
_cell.angle_gamma   90.00
#
_symmetry.space_group_name_H-M   'P 1'
#
loop_
_entity.id
_entity.type
_entity.pdbx_description
1 polymer ?
#
loop_
_entity_poly.entity_id
_entity_poly.type
_entity_poly.pdbx_seq_one_letter_code
_entity_poly.pdbx_strand_id
1 'polypeptide(L)'
;MFAPGEGPLPDPAGAHHERRIRSFQPRRSRVTYGQAEAMLKRWPDWGLDIDGKRVLDLGEMFDGLPVVLEIGFGMGEATAQMAAADPGTGILAVDVHTPGQGNLLGLADRNGLTNVRVANGDAIILLREMLATDSLDGCRVYFPDPWPKARHHKRRLIQPEFLSLLATRLKPGGVLHCATDWESYAEQMLEVLSAHPDFENTRADGGFSPRPDFRPVTRFEGQGLDKGHVVHDLLFRRK
;
A
#
# COMPACT_ATOMS: atom_id res chain seq x y z
N MET A 1 13.98 -0.17 18.91
CA MET A 1 13.80 1.29 18.83
C MET A 1 15.02 1.83 18.08
N PHE A 2 14.82 2.66 17.05
CA PHE A 2 15.89 3.14 16.15
C PHE A 2 16.51 4.44 16.69
N ALA A 3 17.72 4.80 16.24
CA ALA A 3 18.36 6.04 16.67
C ALA A 3 17.61 7.29 16.17
N PRO A 4 17.64 8.42 16.89
CA PRO A 4 17.01 9.66 16.42
C PRO A 4 17.55 10.10 15.04
N GLY A 5 16.63 10.33 14.10
CA GLY A 5 16.97 10.67 12.71
C GLY A 5 17.24 9.47 11.80
N GLU A 6 17.26 8.25 12.37
CA GLU A 6 17.25 6.99 11.64
C GLU A 6 15.85 6.36 11.68
N GLY A 7 15.47 5.68 10.61
CA GLY A 7 14.22 4.93 10.52
C GLY A 7 14.37 3.45 10.86
N PRO A 8 13.27 2.69 10.78
CA PRO A 8 13.38 1.24 10.71
C PRO A 8 14.22 0.83 9.51
N LEU A 9 14.87 -0.33 9.60
CA LEU A 9 15.69 -0.84 8.51
C LEU A 9 14.80 -1.07 7.28
N PRO A 10 15.19 -0.64 6.05
CA PRO A 10 14.34 -0.81 4.87
C PRO A 10 13.99 -2.27 4.51
N ASP A 11 14.70 -3.23 5.08
CA ASP A 11 14.52 -4.66 4.84
C ASP A 11 14.63 -5.44 6.16
N PRO A 12 13.59 -5.42 7.02
CA PRO A 12 13.65 -6.04 8.34
C PRO A 12 13.77 -7.57 8.31
N ALA A 13 13.29 -8.21 7.23
CA ALA A 13 13.39 -9.65 7.03
C ALA A 13 14.83 -10.11 6.71
N GLY A 14 15.69 -9.20 6.23
CA GLY A 14 17.08 -9.47 5.92
C GLY A 14 17.29 -10.52 4.81
N ALA A 15 18.51 -11.06 4.73
CA ALA A 15 18.91 -12.04 3.70
C ALA A 15 18.29 -13.44 3.85
N HIS A 16 17.48 -13.67 4.90
CA HIS A 16 16.80 -14.94 5.14
C HIS A 16 15.71 -15.24 4.10
N HIS A 17 15.27 -14.22 3.36
CA HIS A 17 14.31 -14.37 2.28
C HIS A 17 15.04 -14.36 0.93
N GLU A 18 14.70 -15.31 0.05
CA GLU A 18 15.31 -15.51 -1.27
C GLU A 18 15.48 -14.20 -2.07
N ARG A 19 16.47 -14.16 -2.97
CA ARG A 19 16.73 -13.04 -3.89
C ARG A 19 15.58 -12.84 -4.88
N ARG A 20 14.48 -12.27 -4.42
CA ARG A 20 13.28 -11.96 -5.19
C ARG A 20 13.23 -10.48 -5.59
N ILE A 21 12.37 -10.17 -6.57
CA ILE A 21 12.02 -8.79 -6.89
C ILE A 21 11.15 -8.26 -5.74
N ARG A 22 11.57 -7.13 -5.16
CA ARG A 22 10.88 -6.46 -4.04
C ARG A 22 9.66 -5.69 -4.55
N SER A 23 8.65 -5.49 -3.70
CA SER A 23 7.49 -4.65 -4.03
C SER A 23 7.80 -3.15 -4.10
N PHE A 24 9.03 -2.74 -3.78
CA PHE A 24 9.44 -1.34 -3.66
C PHE A 24 10.85 -1.09 -4.20
N GLN A 25 11.15 0.17 -4.52
CA GLN A 25 12.51 0.66 -4.70
C GLN A 25 12.89 1.60 -3.54
N PRO A 26 13.87 1.24 -2.68
CA PRO A 26 14.21 2.09 -1.56
C PRO A 26 14.85 3.40 -2.05
N ARG A 27 14.30 4.52 -1.60
CA ARG A 27 14.85 5.86 -1.85
C ARG A 27 15.36 6.43 -0.53
N ARG A 28 16.65 6.75 -0.46
CA ARG A 28 17.19 7.50 0.68
C ARG A 28 16.73 8.94 0.58
N SER A 29 16.14 9.45 1.65
CA SER A 29 15.68 10.83 1.74
C SER A 29 15.85 11.31 3.17
N ARG A 30 16.10 12.61 3.34
CA ARG A 30 16.34 13.20 4.66
C ARG A 30 15.05 13.17 5.47
N VAL A 31 15.12 12.60 6.67
CA VAL A 31 14.05 12.65 7.66
C VAL A 31 14.08 14.01 8.33
N THR A 32 12.94 14.69 8.41
CA THR A 32 12.82 15.96 9.13
C THR A 32 12.74 15.71 10.63
N TYR A 33 13.02 16.75 11.44
CA TYR A 33 12.91 16.64 12.90
C TYR A 33 11.51 16.17 13.34
N GLY A 34 10.45 16.77 12.79
CA GLY A 34 9.07 16.39 13.14
C GLY A 34 8.70 14.95 12.73
N GLN A 35 9.25 14.45 11.60
CA GLN A 35 9.07 13.05 11.20
C GLN A 35 9.77 12.11 12.18
N ALA A 36 11.02 12.41 12.53
CA ALA A 36 11.79 11.60 13.48
C ALA A 36 11.12 11.56 14.86
N GLU A 37 10.62 12.70 15.35
CA GLU A 37 9.94 12.78 16.64
C GLU A 37 8.62 11.98 16.63
N ALA A 38 7.82 12.10 15.56
CA ALA A 38 6.60 11.32 15.39
C ALA A 38 6.87 9.82 15.37
N MET A 39 7.93 9.38 14.67
CA MET A 39 8.33 7.98 14.67
C MET A 39 8.75 7.50 16.05
N LEU A 40 9.64 8.22 16.74
CA LEU A 40 10.07 7.83 18.09
C LEU A 40 8.89 7.72 19.06
N LYS A 41 7.94 8.65 18.95
CA LYS A 41 6.76 8.71 19.81
C LYS A 41 5.73 7.62 19.51
N ARG A 42 5.42 7.37 18.23
CA ARG A 42 4.26 6.55 17.82
C ARG A 42 4.60 5.19 17.21
N TRP A 43 5.85 4.93 16.83
CA TRP A 43 6.24 3.62 16.33
C TRP A 43 5.94 2.46 17.30
N PRO A 44 6.15 2.59 18.62
CA PRO A 44 5.84 1.49 19.54
C PRO A 44 4.37 1.05 19.53
N ASP A 45 3.46 1.99 19.30
CA ASP A 45 2.01 1.74 19.35
C ASP A 45 1.42 1.44 17.97
N TRP A 46 1.88 2.14 16.93
CA TRP A 46 1.27 2.15 15.60
C TRP A 46 2.20 1.65 14.50
N GLY A 47 3.46 1.40 14.80
CA GLY A 47 4.48 0.92 13.86
C GLY A 47 4.72 -0.59 14.00
N LEU A 48 5.03 -1.25 12.90
CA LEU A 48 5.55 -2.62 12.91
C LEU A 48 6.55 -2.88 11.79
N ASP A 49 7.50 -3.77 12.04
CA ASP A 49 8.41 -4.26 11.02
C ASP A 49 7.85 -5.53 10.37
N ILE A 50 7.96 -5.59 9.04
CA ILE A 50 7.63 -6.76 8.23
C ILE A 50 8.85 -7.67 8.21
N ASP A 51 8.96 -8.53 9.21
CA ASP A 51 10.10 -9.44 9.42
C ASP A 51 9.83 -10.90 9.03
N GLY A 52 8.57 -11.22 8.71
CA GLY A 52 8.13 -12.56 8.33
C GLY A 52 8.07 -13.57 9.48
N LYS A 53 8.13 -13.13 10.75
CA LYS A 53 8.25 -14.05 11.89
C LYS A 53 6.93 -14.36 12.59
N ARG A 54 5.94 -13.48 12.49
CA ARG A 54 4.64 -13.65 13.15
C ARG A 54 3.50 -13.35 12.20
N VAL A 55 2.43 -14.13 12.32
CA VAL A 55 1.13 -13.80 11.74
C VAL A 55 0.48 -12.74 12.62
N LEU A 56 -0.02 -11.67 12.00
CA LEU A 56 -0.69 -10.56 12.67
C LEU A 56 -2.16 -10.92 12.93
N ASP A 57 -2.65 -10.58 14.12
CA ASP A 57 -4.09 -10.55 14.41
C ASP A 57 -4.64 -9.16 14.06
N LEU A 58 -5.27 -9.04 12.89
CA LEU A 58 -5.85 -7.78 12.44
C LEU A 58 -7.09 -7.38 13.25
N GLY A 59 -7.83 -8.34 13.80
CA GLY A 59 -9.01 -8.09 14.62
C GLY A 59 -8.62 -7.45 15.94
N GLU A 60 -7.57 -7.95 16.59
CA GLU A 60 -6.99 -7.31 17.77
C GLU A 60 -6.36 -5.95 17.42
N MET A 61 -5.59 -5.87 16.32
CA MET A 61 -4.86 -4.67 15.94
C MET A 61 -5.77 -3.45 15.66
N PHE A 62 -6.96 -3.70 15.12
CA PHE A 62 -7.93 -2.68 14.70
C PHE A 62 -9.28 -2.78 15.42
N ASP A 63 -9.34 -3.41 16.59
CA ASP A 63 -10.56 -3.52 17.41
C ASP A 63 -11.79 -4.07 16.63
N GLY A 64 -11.56 -5.03 15.74
CA GLY A 64 -12.58 -5.68 14.92
C GLY A 64 -13.07 -4.90 13.70
N LEU A 65 -12.49 -3.74 13.39
CA LEU A 65 -12.83 -2.99 12.17
C LEU A 65 -12.46 -3.79 10.91
N PRO A 66 -13.19 -3.63 9.79
CA PRO A 66 -12.74 -4.11 8.48
C PRO A 66 -11.40 -3.48 8.13
N VAL A 67 -10.50 -4.24 7.50
CA VAL A 67 -9.12 -3.80 7.26
C VAL A 67 -8.80 -3.70 5.78
N VAL A 68 -8.35 -2.53 5.36
CA VAL A 68 -7.79 -2.27 4.02
C VAL A 68 -6.26 -2.20 4.12
N LEU A 69 -5.60 -3.01 3.30
CA LEU A 69 -4.16 -2.91 3.07
C LEU A 69 -3.88 -1.79 2.06
N GLU A 70 -2.94 -0.90 2.36
CA GLU A 70 -2.40 0.04 1.39
C GLU A 70 -0.92 -0.25 1.14
N ILE A 71 -0.55 -0.50 -0.11
CA ILE A 71 0.84 -0.78 -0.50
C ILE A 71 1.43 0.46 -1.19
N GLY A 72 2.52 0.98 -0.65
CA GLY A 72 3.23 2.12 -1.21
C GLY A 72 2.54 3.46 -0.94
N PHE A 73 2.18 3.74 0.31
CA PHE A 73 1.46 4.97 0.68
C PHE A 73 2.28 6.26 0.49
N GLY A 74 3.58 6.15 0.25
CA GLY A 74 4.47 7.27 0.01
C GLY A 74 4.54 8.19 1.22
N MET A 75 4.10 9.43 1.08
CA MET A 75 4.09 10.41 2.18
C MET A 75 2.87 10.29 3.10
N GLY A 76 1.83 9.56 2.71
CA GLY A 76 0.69 9.23 3.57
C GLY A 76 -0.36 10.32 3.76
N GLU A 77 -0.30 11.46 3.06
CA GLU A 77 -1.34 12.50 3.18
C GLU A 77 -2.71 11.98 2.74
N ALA A 78 -2.77 11.29 1.59
CA ALA A 78 -4.01 10.69 1.09
C ALA A 78 -4.51 9.60 2.04
N THR A 79 -3.61 8.78 2.59
CA THR A 79 -3.91 7.77 3.61
C THR A 79 -4.57 8.37 4.83
N ALA A 80 -3.97 9.43 5.40
CA ALA A 80 -4.51 10.11 6.58
C ALA A 80 -5.86 10.77 6.30
N GLN A 81 -6.04 11.37 5.12
CA GLN A 81 -7.31 11.98 4.72
C GLN A 81 -8.41 10.92 4.57
N MET A 82 -8.13 9.80 3.91
CA MET A 82 -9.09 8.70 3.76
C MET A 82 -9.43 8.07 5.12
N ALA A 83 -8.43 7.83 5.97
CA ALA A 83 -8.65 7.28 7.31
C ALA A 83 -9.49 8.20 8.21
N ALA A 84 -9.32 9.52 8.08
CA ALA A 84 -10.14 10.50 8.78
C ALA A 84 -11.59 10.56 8.26
N ALA A 85 -11.78 10.38 6.94
CA ALA A 85 -13.09 10.38 6.31
C ALA A 85 -13.88 9.08 6.56
N ASP A 86 -13.17 7.98 6.82
CA ASP A 86 -13.75 6.66 7.12
C ASP A 86 -13.13 6.06 8.40
N PRO A 87 -13.53 6.54 9.59
CA PRO A 87 -13.04 6.01 10.86
C PRO A 87 -13.50 4.56 11.14
N GLY A 88 -14.47 4.05 10.36
CA GLY A 88 -14.99 2.69 10.47
C GLY A 88 -14.11 1.63 9.80
N THR A 89 -13.04 2.03 9.11
CA THR A 89 -12.12 1.11 8.42
C THR A 89 -10.71 1.26 8.97
N GLY A 90 -10.11 0.12 9.34
CA GLY A 90 -8.70 0.03 9.69
C GLY A 90 -7.80 0.07 8.46
N ILE A 91 -6.73 0.85 8.50
CA ILE A 91 -5.75 0.97 7.42
C ILE A 91 -4.41 0.41 7.88
N LEU A 92 -3.99 -0.70 7.26
CA LEU A 92 -2.62 -1.21 7.35
C LEU A 92 -1.81 -0.63 6.19
N ALA A 93 -1.04 0.42 6.46
CA ALA A 93 -0.29 1.16 5.46
C ALA A 93 1.17 0.66 5.40
N VAL A 94 1.57 0.11 4.25
CA VAL A 94 2.90 -0.48 4.02
C VAL A 94 3.75 0.41 3.14
N ASP A 95 4.94 0.77 3.60
CA ASP A 95 5.97 1.42 2.79
C ASP A 95 7.34 1.24 3.44
N VAL A 96 8.42 1.43 2.69
CA VAL A 96 9.81 1.48 3.21
C VAL A 96 10.38 2.89 3.26
N HIS A 97 9.62 3.87 2.78
CA HIS A 97 10.04 5.25 2.73
C HIS A 97 9.96 5.88 4.12
N THR A 98 11.09 5.87 4.84
CA THR A 98 11.20 6.39 6.21
C THR A 98 10.58 7.79 6.42
N PRO A 99 10.85 8.81 5.59
CA PRO A 99 10.19 10.11 5.77
C PRO A 99 8.66 10.04 5.69
N GLY A 100 8.15 9.16 4.82
CA GLY A 100 6.73 8.91 4.66
C GLY A 100 6.10 8.27 5.89
N GLN A 101 6.75 7.24 6.44
CA GLN A 101 6.34 6.59 7.69
C GLN A 101 6.21 7.60 8.83
N GLY A 102 7.22 8.45 9.03
CA GLY A 102 7.16 9.50 10.05
C GLY A 102 6.12 10.58 9.77
N ASN A 103 5.88 10.90 8.50
CA ASN A 103 4.84 11.86 8.13
C ASN A 103 3.43 11.31 8.42
N LEU A 104 3.14 10.08 8.03
CA LEU A 104 1.85 9.44 8.27
C LEU A 104 1.59 9.26 9.78
N LEU A 105 2.57 8.80 10.55
CA LEU A 105 2.46 8.72 12.01
C LEU A 105 2.19 10.10 12.63
N GLY A 106 2.89 11.14 12.16
CA GLY A 106 2.68 12.50 12.63
C GLY A 106 1.30 13.06 12.25
N LEU A 107 0.79 12.75 11.07
CA LEU A 107 -0.56 13.13 10.64
C LEU A 107 -1.63 12.41 11.48
N ALA A 108 -1.48 11.11 11.67
CA ALA A 108 -2.37 10.31 12.51
C ALA A 108 -2.41 10.85 13.95
N ASP A 109 -1.24 11.15 14.54
CA ASP A 109 -1.14 11.68 15.90
C ASP A 109 -1.83 13.04 16.04
N ARG A 110 -1.55 13.98 15.13
CA ARG A 110 -2.13 15.33 15.17
C ARG A 110 -3.64 15.34 14.93
N ASN A 111 -4.14 14.43 14.10
CA ASN A 111 -5.55 14.35 13.74
C ASN A 111 -6.33 13.36 14.61
N GLY A 112 -5.69 12.72 15.60
CA GLY A 112 -6.34 11.77 16.50
C GLY A 112 -6.83 10.49 15.80
N LEU A 113 -6.16 10.08 14.72
CA LEU A 113 -6.55 8.88 13.96
C LEU A 113 -6.09 7.63 14.71
N THR A 114 -7.04 6.78 15.09
CA THR A 114 -6.79 5.52 15.80
C THR A 114 -6.82 4.30 14.88
N ASN A 115 -7.35 4.46 13.66
CA ASN A 115 -7.57 3.43 12.66
C ASN A 115 -6.42 3.27 11.64
N VAL A 116 -5.21 3.76 11.94
CA VAL A 116 -4.03 3.63 11.06
C VAL A 116 -2.91 2.88 11.76
N ARG A 117 -2.29 1.95 11.04
CA ARG A 117 -1.03 1.28 11.43
C ARG A 117 -0.03 1.37 10.27
N VAL A 118 1.24 1.62 10.59
CA VAL A 118 2.33 1.76 9.63
C VAL A 118 3.22 0.53 9.70
N ALA A 119 3.38 -0.16 8.57
CA ALA A 119 4.23 -1.33 8.45
C ALA A 119 5.43 -1.05 7.54
N ASN A 120 6.63 -1.34 8.03
CA ASN A 120 7.88 -1.15 7.30
C ASN A 120 8.41 -2.46 6.72
N GLY A 121 8.61 -2.50 5.41
CA GLY A 121 9.24 -3.62 4.71
C GLY A 121 8.52 -4.01 3.42
N ASP A 122 8.78 -5.24 2.95
CA ASP A 122 8.25 -5.74 1.67
C ASP A 122 6.83 -6.28 1.82
N ALA A 123 5.88 -5.70 1.09
CA ALA A 123 4.48 -6.12 1.10
C ALA A 123 4.28 -7.60 0.69
N ILE A 124 5.19 -8.16 -0.12
CA ILE A 124 5.14 -9.58 -0.48
C ILE A 124 5.47 -10.48 0.74
N ILE A 125 6.37 -10.06 1.65
CA ILE A 125 6.60 -10.83 2.91
C ILE A 125 5.35 -10.71 3.78
N LEU A 126 4.81 -9.50 3.94
CA LEU A 126 3.62 -9.28 4.75
C LEU A 126 2.47 -10.19 4.30
N LEU A 127 2.13 -10.16 3.01
CA LEU A 127 1.07 -10.99 2.45
C LEU A 127 1.36 -12.49 2.63
N ARG A 128 2.59 -12.93 2.35
CA ARG A 128 2.91 -14.36 2.35
C ARG A 128 3.00 -14.96 3.74
N GLU A 129 3.70 -14.28 4.65
CA GLU A 129 4.15 -14.83 5.94
C GLU A 129 3.40 -14.29 7.14
N MET A 130 2.80 -13.10 7.04
CA MET A 130 2.34 -12.36 8.21
C MET A 130 0.84 -12.06 8.22
N LEU A 131 0.12 -12.35 7.14
CA LEU A 131 -1.33 -12.18 7.07
C LEU A 131 -2.02 -13.54 6.92
N ALA A 132 -3.11 -13.71 7.68
CA ALA A 132 -3.95 -14.89 7.58
C ALA A 132 -4.73 -14.91 6.25
N THR A 133 -5.24 -16.09 5.89
CA THR A 133 -6.13 -16.22 4.74
C THR A 133 -7.42 -15.45 4.98
N ASP A 134 -7.98 -14.81 3.95
CA ASP A 134 -9.24 -14.07 4.01
C ASP A 134 -9.32 -13.02 5.14
N SER A 135 -8.20 -12.38 5.48
CA SER A 135 -8.13 -11.42 6.59
C SER A 135 -8.36 -9.97 6.18
N LEU A 136 -8.25 -9.62 4.89
CA LEU A 136 -8.36 -8.25 4.38
C LEU A 136 -9.71 -8.00 3.71
N ASP A 137 -10.34 -6.88 4.01
CA ASP A 137 -11.59 -6.43 3.38
C ASP A 137 -11.34 -5.66 2.07
N GLY A 138 -10.12 -5.16 1.89
CA GLY A 138 -9.70 -4.52 0.64
C GLY A 138 -8.19 -4.33 0.55
N CYS A 139 -7.73 -3.96 -0.64
CA CYS A 139 -6.35 -3.62 -0.91
C CYS A 139 -6.30 -2.43 -1.87
N ARG A 140 -5.38 -1.49 -1.64
CA ARG A 140 -5.15 -0.37 -2.56
C ARG A 140 -3.67 -0.23 -2.90
N VAL A 141 -3.42 0.06 -4.18
CA VAL A 141 -2.08 0.24 -4.75
C VAL A 141 -2.11 1.46 -5.66
N TYR A 142 -1.71 2.61 -5.13
CA TYR A 142 -1.77 3.88 -5.85
C TYR A 142 -0.39 4.30 -6.32
N PHE A 143 -0.29 4.64 -7.61
CA PHE A 143 0.90 5.13 -8.29
C PHE A 143 2.16 4.27 -8.03
N PRO A 144 2.09 2.93 -8.14
CA PRO A 144 3.28 2.08 -7.98
C PRO A 144 4.32 2.41 -9.05
N ASP A 145 5.61 2.19 -8.76
CA ASP A 145 6.70 2.49 -9.69
C ASP A 145 6.43 1.89 -11.09
N PRO A 146 6.34 2.71 -12.16
CA PRO A 146 5.82 2.26 -13.46
C PRO A 146 6.82 1.48 -14.31
N TRP A 147 8.11 1.54 -13.95
CA TRP A 147 9.21 0.87 -14.66
C TRP A 147 9.12 1.02 -16.19
N PRO A 148 9.26 2.25 -16.73
CA PRO A 148 8.86 2.58 -18.11
C PRO A 148 9.68 1.87 -19.21
N LYS A 149 10.81 1.25 -18.86
CA LYS A 149 11.65 0.52 -19.81
C LYS A 149 11.17 -0.93 -19.87
N ALA A 150 10.88 -1.45 -21.07
CA ALA A 150 10.38 -2.81 -21.30
C ALA A 150 11.14 -3.90 -20.51
N ARG A 151 12.48 -3.85 -20.49
CA ARG A 151 13.34 -4.78 -19.72
C ARG A 151 13.09 -4.80 -18.20
N HIS A 152 12.38 -3.81 -17.67
CA HIS A 152 12.04 -3.67 -16.26
C HIS A 152 10.57 -3.99 -15.96
N HIS A 153 9.73 -4.33 -16.95
CA HIS A 153 8.30 -4.58 -16.70
C HIS A 153 8.05 -5.71 -15.69
N LYS A 154 8.92 -6.73 -15.64
CA LYS A 154 8.90 -7.77 -14.59
C LYS A 154 9.07 -7.27 -13.15
N ARG A 155 9.42 -5.98 -12.96
CA ARG A 155 9.52 -5.31 -11.66
C ARG A 155 8.26 -4.55 -11.26
N ARG A 156 7.29 -4.41 -12.18
CA ARG A 156 5.97 -3.88 -11.87
C ARG A 156 5.31 -4.80 -10.85
N LEU A 157 4.62 -4.20 -9.87
CA LEU A 157 3.98 -4.93 -8.78
C LEU A 157 2.76 -5.72 -9.25
N ILE A 158 1.92 -5.13 -10.11
CA ILE A 158 0.71 -5.78 -10.61
C ILE A 158 1.11 -6.79 -11.70
N GLN A 159 1.26 -8.05 -11.26
CA GLN A 159 1.63 -9.23 -12.03
C GLN A 159 0.76 -10.41 -11.59
N PRO A 160 0.60 -11.46 -12.42
CA PRO A 160 -0.23 -12.62 -12.08
C PRO A 160 0.11 -13.23 -10.71
N GLU A 161 1.39 -13.39 -10.38
CA GLU A 161 1.83 -14.02 -9.13
C GLU A 161 1.49 -13.17 -7.89
N PHE A 162 1.58 -11.84 -8.02
CA PHE A 162 1.16 -10.92 -6.97
C PHE A 162 -0.36 -11.02 -6.75
N LEU A 163 -1.14 -11.05 -7.83
CA LEU A 163 -2.59 -11.17 -7.75
C LEU A 163 -3.01 -12.50 -7.12
N SER A 164 -2.39 -13.61 -7.51
CA SER A 164 -2.67 -14.92 -6.91
C SER A 164 -2.37 -14.92 -5.41
N LEU A 165 -1.25 -14.32 -4.98
CA LEU A 165 -0.94 -14.18 -3.56
C LEU A 165 -1.95 -13.29 -2.83
N LEU A 166 -2.27 -12.12 -3.39
CA LEU A 166 -3.21 -11.18 -2.79
C LEU A 166 -4.62 -11.77 -2.67
N ALA A 167 -5.07 -12.52 -3.67
CA ALA A 167 -6.36 -13.22 -3.66
C ALA A 167 -6.47 -14.18 -2.46
N THR A 168 -5.37 -14.78 -2.00
CA THR A 168 -5.39 -15.64 -0.80
C THR A 168 -5.55 -14.89 0.52
N ARG A 169 -5.48 -13.54 0.52
CA ARG A 169 -5.52 -12.71 1.74
C ARG A 169 -6.72 -11.76 1.78
N LEU A 170 -7.20 -11.30 0.62
CA LEU A 170 -8.47 -10.59 0.49
C LEU A 170 -9.62 -11.53 0.82
N LYS A 171 -10.69 -11.10 1.48
CA LYS A 171 -11.96 -11.84 1.60
C LYS A 171 -12.68 -11.93 0.25
N PRO A 172 -13.54 -12.94 0.02
CA PRO A 172 -14.44 -12.92 -1.13
C PRO A 172 -15.27 -11.63 -1.12
N GLY A 173 -15.37 -10.97 -2.25
CA GLY A 173 -15.99 -9.64 -2.36
C GLY A 173 -15.10 -8.46 -2.01
N GLY A 174 -13.89 -8.67 -1.47
CA GLY A 174 -12.93 -7.61 -1.18
C GLY A 174 -12.42 -6.92 -2.45
N VAL A 175 -12.23 -5.60 -2.39
CA VAL A 175 -11.86 -4.79 -3.56
C VAL A 175 -10.36 -4.52 -3.58
N LEU A 176 -9.73 -4.80 -4.72
CA LEU A 176 -8.44 -4.27 -5.12
C LEU A 176 -8.65 -2.98 -5.92
N HIS A 177 -8.13 -1.87 -5.42
CA HIS A 177 -8.17 -0.57 -6.09
C HIS A 177 -6.75 -0.12 -6.48
N CYS A 178 -6.47 -0.18 -7.78
CA CYS A 178 -5.23 0.34 -8.35
C CYS A 178 -5.43 1.73 -8.97
N ALA A 179 -4.41 2.57 -8.93
CA ALA A 179 -4.38 3.82 -9.68
C ALA A 179 -2.98 4.07 -10.27
N THR A 180 -2.90 4.61 -11.48
CA THR A 180 -1.62 4.97 -12.13
C THR A 180 -1.82 6.10 -13.13
N ASP A 181 -0.82 6.97 -13.28
CA ASP A 181 -0.76 8.02 -14.29
C ASP A 181 0.09 7.62 -15.51
N TRP A 182 0.54 6.36 -15.55
CA TRP A 182 1.35 5.80 -16.63
C TRP A 182 0.52 4.88 -17.53
N GLU A 183 0.15 5.36 -18.71
CA GLU A 183 -0.76 4.68 -19.66
C GLU A 183 -0.37 3.21 -19.90
N SER A 184 0.88 2.94 -20.30
CA SER A 184 1.31 1.56 -20.61
C SER A 184 1.41 0.65 -19.39
N TYR A 185 1.26 1.20 -18.18
CA TYR A 185 1.11 0.41 -16.97
C TYR A 185 -0.38 0.24 -16.64
N ALA A 186 -1.22 1.24 -16.88
CA ALA A 186 -2.68 1.12 -16.78
C ALA A 186 -3.20 -0.01 -17.69
N GLU A 187 -2.77 -0.01 -18.96
CA GLU A 187 -3.11 -1.06 -19.93
C GLU A 187 -2.66 -2.45 -19.43
N GLN A 188 -1.43 -2.58 -18.94
CA GLN A 188 -0.93 -3.84 -18.39
C GLN A 188 -1.69 -4.27 -17.14
N MET A 189 -2.02 -3.35 -16.23
CA MET A 189 -2.83 -3.66 -15.04
C MET A 189 -4.19 -4.20 -15.47
N LEU A 190 -4.85 -3.56 -16.44
CA LEU A 190 -6.16 -3.99 -16.96
C LEU A 190 -6.07 -5.38 -17.59
N GLU A 191 -5.06 -5.64 -18.43
CA GLU A 191 -4.84 -6.94 -19.06
C GLU A 191 -4.65 -8.05 -18.00
N VAL A 192 -3.72 -7.84 -17.07
CA VAL A 192 -3.38 -8.83 -16.03
C VAL A 192 -4.54 -9.09 -15.08
N LEU A 193 -5.25 -8.05 -14.63
CA LEU A 193 -6.42 -8.19 -13.75
C LEU A 193 -7.59 -8.86 -14.45
N SER A 194 -7.87 -8.50 -15.71
CA SER A 194 -8.98 -9.07 -16.48
C SER A 194 -8.75 -10.54 -16.83
N ALA A 195 -7.50 -10.96 -16.96
CA ALA A 195 -7.13 -12.36 -17.23
C ALA A 195 -7.08 -13.24 -15.96
N HIS A 196 -7.04 -12.64 -14.76
CA HIS A 196 -6.85 -13.41 -13.53
C HIS A 196 -8.16 -14.11 -13.08
N PRO A 197 -8.13 -15.41 -12.74
CA PRO A 197 -9.35 -16.16 -12.44
C PRO A 197 -10.08 -15.68 -11.19
N ASP A 198 -9.35 -15.24 -10.16
CA ASP A 198 -9.92 -14.85 -8.86
C ASP A 198 -10.42 -13.40 -8.78
N PHE A 199 -10.26 -12.61 -9.85
CA PHE A 199 -10.70 -11.22 -9.88
C PHE A 199 -11.74 -11.01 -10.98
N GLU A 200 -12.63 -10.05 -10.73
CA GLU A 200 -13.58 -9.53 -11.72
C GLU A 200 -13.59 -8.01 -11.66
N ASN A 201 -13.75 -7.39 -12.82
CA ASN A 201 -13.87 -5.94 -12.89
C ASN A 201 -15.20 -5.52 -12.24
N THR A 202 -15.19 -4.49 -11.39
CA THR A 202 -16.42 -3.98 -10.78
C THR A 202 -17.33 -3.27 -11.79
N ARG A 203 -16.80 -2.93 -12.97
CA ARG A 203 -17.56 -2.41 -14.10
C ARG A 203 -18.11 -3.54 -14.96
N ALA A 204 -19.42 -3.52 -15.20
CA ALA A 204 -20.08 -4.50 -16.06
C ALA A 204 -19.60 -4.47 -17.52
N ASP A 205 -19.16 -3.29 -18.00
CA ASP A 205 -18.57 -3.08 -19.33
C ASP A 205 -17.05 -3.24 -19.37
N GLY A 206 -16.41 -3.56 -18.24
CA GLY A 206 -14.96 -3.64 -18.11
C GLY A 206 -14.25 -2.28 -18.16
N GLY A 207 -12.95 -2.31 -18.43
CA GLY A 207 -12.13 -1.10 -18.58
C GLY A 207 -11.78 -0.38 -17.27
N PHE A 208 -11.47 0.92 -17.40
CA PHE A 208 -11.08 1.80 -16.30
C PHE A 208 -12.30 2.39 -15.59
N SER A 209 -12.18 2.60 -14.29
CA SER A 209 -13.17 3.27 -13.46
C SER A 209 -12.93 4.78 -13.41
N PRO A 210 -13.98 5.61 -13.27
CA PRO A 210 -13.78 6.99 -12.86
C PRO A 210 -13.14 7.02 -11.47
N ARG A 211 -12.36 8.07 -11.18
CA ARG A 211 -11.84 8.26 -9.82
C ARG A 211 -13.01 8.32 -8.83
N PRO A 212 -13.06 7.45 -7.81
CA PRO A 212 -14.08 7.56 -6.78
C PRO A 212 -13.91 8.83 -5.95
N ASP A 213 -15.02 9.44 -5.51
CA ASP A 213 -14.99 10.68 -4.71
C ASP A 213 -14.20 10.55 -3.40
N PHE A 214 -14.15 9.34 -2.85
CA PHE A 214 -13.39 9.06 -1.62
C PHE A 214 -11.88 9.04 -1.83
N ARG A 215 -11.37 8.88 -3.08
CA ARG A 215 -9.93 8.86 -3.35
C ARG A 215 -9.43 10.30 -3.54
N PRO A 216 -8.63 10.85 -2.60
CA PRO A 216 -8.13 12.20 -2.75
C PRO A 216 -7.22 12.34 -3.97
N VAL A 217 -7.12 13.56 -4.49
CA VAL A 217 -6.04 13.91 -5.43
C VAL A 217 -4.72 13.76 -4.69
N THR A 218 -3.89 12.79 -5.07
CA THR A 218 -2.60 12.62 -4.41
C THR A 218 -1.60 13.67 -4.90
N ARG A 219 -0.52 13.89 -4.14
CA ARG A 219 0.57 14.77 -4.59
C ARG A 219 1.20 14.28 -5.91
N PHE A 220 1.26 12.96 -6.12
CA PHE A 220 1.76 12.36 -7.37
C PHE A 220 0.80 12.61 -8.53
N GLU A 221 -0.50 12.47 -8.29
CA GLU A 221 -1.56 12.78 -9.25
C GLU A 221 -1.48 14.24 -9.70
N GLY A 222 -1.34 15.19 -8.78
CA GLY A 222 -1.16 16.60 -9.13
C GLY A 222 0.04 16.85 -10.05
N GLN A 223 1.19 16.23 -9.76
CA GLN A 223 2.40 16.35 -10.60
C GLN A 223 2.24 15.70 -11.99
N GLY A 224 1.48 14.62 -12.09
CA GLY A 224 1.16 13.98 -13.37
C GLY A 224 0.19 14.82 -14.19
N LEU A 225 -0.86 15.34 -13.56
CA LEU A 225 -1.85 16.22 -14.18
C LEU A 225 -1.21 17.51 -14.71
N ASP A 226 -0.28 18.11 -13.96
CA ASP A 226 0.49 19.29 -14.41
C ASP A 226 1.32 19.00 -15.68
N LYS A 227 1.63 17.73 -15.95
CA LYS A 227 2.34 17.25 -17.15
C LYS A 227 1.39 16.74 -18.24
N GLY A 228 0.08 16.86 -18.04
CA GLY A 228 -0.95 16.38 -18.96
C GLY A 228 -1.15 14.87 -18.96
N HIS A 229 -0.70 14.16 -17.91
CA HIS A 229 -0.95 12.73 -17.78
C HIS A 229 -2.42 12.45 -17.47
N VAL A 230 -2.95 11.34 -17.99
CA VAL A 230 -4.26 10.81 -17.63
C VAL A 230 -4.08 9.80 -16.51
N VAL A 231 -4.93 9.89 -15.49
CA VAL A 231 -4.92 8.97 -14.34
C VAL A 231 -6.00 7.94 -14.55
N HIS A 232 -5.62 6.67 -14.47
CA HIS A 232 -6.53 5.53 -14.59
C HIS A 232 -6.72 4.87 -13.24
N ASP A 233 -7.98 4.69 -12.86
CA ASP A 233 -8.39 3.89 -11.71
C ASP A 233 -8.89 2.53 -12.18
N LEU A 234 -8.49 1.46 -11.48
CA LEU A 234 -8.93 0.10 -11.73
C LEU A 234 -9.48 -0.47 -10.43
N LEU A 235 -10.75 -0.85 -10.43
CA LEU A 235 -11.41 -1.49 -9.30
C LEU A 235 -11.80 -2.90 -9.70
N PHE A 236 -11.21 -3.88 -9.01
CA PHE A 236 -11.49 -5.30 -9.21
C PHE A 236 -11.89 -5.94 -7.89
N ARG A 237 -12.92 -6.76 -7.93
CA ARG A 237 -13.42 -7.50 -6.77
C ARG A 237 -12.85 -8.91 -6.79
N ARG A 238 -12.43 -9.42 -5.63
CA ARG A 238 -12.13 -10.85 -5.47
C ARG A 238 -13.44 -11.64 -5.56
N LYS A 239 -13.48 -12.66 -6.41
CA LYS A 239 -14.62 -13.58 -6.54
C LYS A 239 -14.84 -14.43 -5.29
#